data_AF-A0AAV7ID10-F1
#
_entry.id   AF-A0AAV7ID10-F1
#
_cell.length_a   1.000
_cell.length_b   1.000
_cell.length_c   1.000
_cell.angle_alpha   90.00
_cell.angle_beta   90.00
_cell.angle_gamma   90.00
#
_symmetry.space_group_name_H-M   'P 1'
#
loop_
_entity.id
_entity.type
_entity.pdbx_description
1 polymer ?
#
loop_
_entity_poly.entity_id
_entity_poly.type
_entity_poly.pdbx_seq_one_letter_code
_entity_poly.pdbx_strand_id
1 'polypeptide(L)'
;MQLWCKSNYHDILPTIHLTNTNKATILNSMHKYQPRFHLVRANDVLKLPYSTFRSYVFKETEFIAVTAYQNEKITQLKIDNNPFAKGFRDTGAGKREKK
;
A
#
# COMPACT_ATOMS: atom_id res chain seq x y z
N MET A 1 7.79 -6.71 -0.67
CA MET A 1 7.45 -5.71 -1.72
C MET A 1 6.69 -4.59 -1.05
N GLN A 2 7.30 -3.41 -0.89
CA GLN A 2 6.67 -2.28 -0.21
C GLN A 2 6.02 -1.37 -1.25
N LEU A 3 4.69 -1.37 -1.29
CA LEU A 3 3.89 -0.59 -2.23
C LEU A 3 3.26 0.61 -1.50
N TRP A 4 3.05 1.74 -2.18
CA TRP A 4 2.36 2.88 -1.56
C TRP A 4 1.43 3.63 -2.50
N CYS A 5 0.18 3.70 -2.10
CA CYS A 5 -0.88 4.54 -2.65
C CYS A 5 -1.01 5.81 -1.78
N LYS A 6 -1.04 7.00 -2.38
CA LYS A 6 -1.34 8.26 -1.67
C LYS A 6 -2.86 8.44 -1.58
N SER A 7 -3.49 8.15 -0.45
CA SER A 7 -4.86 8.62 -0.22
C SER A 7 -4.89 9.61 0.94
N ASN A 8 -5.58 10.73 0.72
CA ASN A 8 -5.68 11.87 1.65
C ASN A 8 -6.78 11.66 2.72
N TYR A 9 -7.23 10.43 2.92
CA TYR A 9 -8.15 10.11 4.00
C TYR A 9 -7.33 9.72 5.22
N HIS A 10 -7.38 10.59 6.24
CA HIS A 10 -7.05 10.21 7.60
C HIS A 10 -7.75 8.88 7.90
N ASP A 11 -6.96 7.89 8.34
CA ASP A 11 -7.35 6.59 8.89
C ASP A 11 -7.19 5.31 8.07
N ILE A 12 -6.73 5.32 6.80
CA ILE A 12 -6.37 4.06 6.13
C ILE A 12 -5.12 4.20 5.29
N LEU A 13 -3.96 3.91 5.89
CA LEU A 13 -2.81 3.43 5.12
C LEU A 13 -3.09 1.95 4.80
N PRO A 14 -3.35 1.55 3.54
CA PRO A 14 -3.36 0.14 3.22
C PRO A 14 -1.91 -0.35 3.28
N THR A 15 -1.46 -0.71 4.48
CA THR A 15 -0.34 -1.63 4.63
C THR A 15 -0.89 -2.98 4.18
N ILE A 16 -0.80 -3.25 2.88
CA ILE A 16 -1.19 -4.54 2.30
C ILE A 16 -0.22 -5.57 2.87
N HIS A 17 -0.59 -6.17 4.00
CA HIS A 17 0.07 -7.34 4.54
C HIS A 17 -0.29 -8.52 3.65
N LEU A 18 0.65 -8.90 2.77
CA LEU A 18 0.53 -10.06 1.87
C LEU A 18 0.71 -11.37 2.65
N THR A 19 -0.06 -11.57 3.71
CA THR A 19 -0.04 -12.82 4.49
C THR A 19 -1.41 -13.45 4.49
N ASN A 20 -1.71 -14.20 3.42
CA ASN A 20 -2.16 -15.58 3.55
C ASN A 20 -1.80 -16.35 2.27
N THR A 21 -1.25 -17.53 2.48
CA THR A 21 -0.60 -18.41 1.51
C THR A 21 -1.47 -18.61 0.26
N ASN A 22 -0.90 -18.34 -0.93
CA ASN A 22 -1.46 -18.52 -2.29
C ASN A 22 -2.40 -17.45 -2.89
N LYS A 23 -2.56 -16.25 -2.31
CA LYS A 23 -3.37 -15.16 -2.94
C LYS A 23 -2.68 -13.80 -3.01
N ALA A 24 -1.35 -13.77 -3.12
CA ALA A 24 -0.62 -12.52 -3.30
C ALA A 24 -0.86 -11.95 -4.70
N THR A 25 -1.14 -10.64 -4.79
CA THR A 25 -1.16 -9.94 -6.07
C THR A 25 0.28 -9.79 -6.58
N ILE A 26 0.57 -10.37 -7.75
CA ILE A 26 1.87 -10.28 -8.39
C ILE A 26 1.97 -8.95 -9.12
N LEU A 27 3.03 -8.19 -8.84
CA LEU A 27 3.34 -6.94 -9.54
C LEU A 27 4.80 -6.97 -9.99
N ASN A 28 5.05 -6.38 -11.15
CA ASN A 28 6.39 -6.15 -11.66
C ASN A 28 6.95 -4.87 -11.04
N SER A 29 8.21 -4.92 -10.59
CA SER A 29 8.91 -3.73 -10.11
C SER A 29 8.99 -2.68 -11.23
N MET A 30 9.06 -1.41 -10.84
CA MET A 30 9.13 -0.23 -11.72
C MET A 30 7.94 -0.02 -12.66
N HIS A 31 6.79 -0.63 -12.36
CA HIS A 31 5.56 -0.45 -13.12
C HIS A 31 4.52 0.33 -12.32
N LYS A 32 3.75 1.17 -13.02
CA LYS A 32 2.65 1.94 -12.44
C LYS A 32 1.36 1.13 -12.41
N TYR A 33 0.64 1.19 -11.30
CA TYR A 33 -0.56 0.42 -11.03
C TYR A 33 -1.67 1.33 -10.49
N GLN A 34 -2.90 1.04 -10.88
CA GLN A 34 -4.11 1.69 -10.40
C GLN A 34 -4.97 0.66 -9.65
N PRO A 35 -5.09 0.77 -8.31
CA PRO A 35 -6.04 -0.03 -7.55
C PRO A 35 -7.48 0.15 -8.03
N ARG A 36 -8.24 -0.93 -8.02
CA ARG A 36 -9.68 -0.95 -8.34
C ARG A 36 -10.42 -1.68 -7.23
N PHE A 37 -11.48 -1.08 -6.73
CA PHE A 37 -12.37 -1.68 -5.75
C PHE A 37 -13.60 -2.23 -6.46
N HIS A 38 -13.89 -3.50 -6.25
CA HIS A 38 -14.98 -4.19 -6.90
C HIS A 38 -16.02 -4.59 -5.84
N LEU A 39 -17.22 -4.02 -5.95
CA LEU A 39 -18.37 -4.37 -5.11
C LEU A 39 -19.31 -5.28 -5.89
N VAL A 40 -19.62 -6.43 -5.31
CA VAL A 40 -20.51 -7.43 -5.89
C VAL A 40 -21.58 -7.80 -4.87
N ARG A 41 -22.84 -7.70 -5.28
CA ARG A 41 -23.94 -8.27 -4.49
C ARG A 41 -24.14 -9.70 -4.98
N ALA A 42 -23.71 -10.67 -4.18
CA ALA A 42 -23.90 -12.09 -4.46
C ALA A 42 -24.35 -12.79 -3.18
N ASN A 43 -25.22 -13.78 -3.33
CA ASN A 43 -25.68 -14.62 -2.21
C ASN A 43 -24.75 -15.84 -2.02
N ASP A 44 -23.82 -16.07 -2.96
CA ASP A 44 -22.83 -17.16 -2.95
C ASP A 44 -21.60 -16.74 -3.79
N VAL A 45 -20.40 -17.14 -3.34
CA VAL A 45 -19.11 -16.93 -4.03
C VAL A 45 -19.07 -17.63 -5.38
N LEU A 46 -19.73 -18.79 -5.53
CA LEU A 46 -19.79 -19.53 -6.80
C LEU A 46 -20.50 -18.74 -7.91
N LYS A 47 -21.34 -17.77 -7.55
CA LYS A 47 -22.06 -16.91 -8.50
C LYS A 47 -21.26 -15.67 -8.93
N LEU A 48 -20.10 -15.41 -8.34
CA LEU A 48 -19.27 -14.25 -8.67
C LEU A 48 -18.96 -14.12 -10.17
N PRO A 49 -18.61 -15.19 -10.92
CA PRO A 49 -18.31 -15.06 -12.35
C PRO A 49 -19.47 -14.54 -13.20
N TYR A 50 -20.71 -14.74 -12.75
CA TYR A 50 -21.94 -14.34 -13.45
C TYR A 50 -22.59 -13.09 -12.82
N SER A 51 -22.03 -12.55 -11.75
CA SER A 51 -22.59 -11.41 -11.03
C SER A 51 -22.12 -10.09 -11.64
N THR A 52 -22.95 -9.05 -11.54
CA THR A 52 -22.57 -7.71 -11.98
C THR A 52 -21.60 -7.08 -10.97
N PHE A 53 -20.43 -6.64 -11.46
CA PHE A 53 -19.43 -5.93 -10.67
C PHE A 53 -19.64 -4.42 -10.78
N ARG A 54 -19.77 -3.73 -9.63
CA ARG A 54 -19.61 -2.27 -9.58
C ARG A 54 -18.15 -1.97 -9.24
N SER A 55 -17.47 -1.28 -10.14
CA SER A 55 -16.03 -1.01 -10.02
C SER A 55 -15.79 0.46 -9.71
N TYR A 56 -14.98 0.73 -8.70
CA TYR A 56 -14.59 2.06 -8.26
C TYR A 56 -13.08 2.24 -8.37
N VAL A 57 -12.66 3.39 -8.88
CA VAL A 57 -11.26 3.72 -9.11
C VAL A 57 -10.99 5.08 -8.49
N PHE A 58 -10.01 5.11 -7.58
CA PHE A 58 -9.56 6.32 -6.91
C PHE A 58 -8.20 6.70 -7.49
N LYS A 59 -8.15 7.74 -8.33
CA LYS A 59 -6.93 8.10 -9.09
C LYS A 59 -5.74 8.44 -8.19
N GLU A 60 -6.01 8.98 -7.00
CA GLU A 60 -5.01 9.26 -5.98
C GLU A 60 -4.30 8.00 -5.48
N THR A 61 -4.97 6.84 -5.58
CA THR A 61 -4.43 5.56 -5.10
C THR A 61 -3.44 4.90 -6.07
N GLU A 62 -3.13 5.54 -7.19
CA GLU A 62 -2.13 5.07 -8.12
C GLU A 62 -0.72 5.01 -7.49
N PHE A 63 0.08 4.01 -7.86
CA PHE A 63 1.42 3.84 -7.32
C PHE A 63 2.36 3.14 -8.30
N ILE A 64 3.67 3.26 -8.04
CA ILE A 64 4.70 2.46 -8.72
C ILE A 64 5.18 1.36 -7.78
N ALA A 65 5.19 0.12 -8.25
CA ALA A 65 5.71 -0.98 -7.47
C ALA A 65 7.24 -0.93 -7.43
N VAL A 66 7.84 -1.05 -6.26
CA VAL A 66 9.30 -1.03 -6.08
C VAL A 66 9.75 -2.09 -5.09
N THR A 67 11.00 -2.54 -5.22
CA THR A 67 11.65 -3.44 -4.26
C THR A 67 12.25 -2.68 -3.08
N ALA A 68 12.63 -1.41 -3.29
CA ALA A 68 13.09 -0.47 -2.27
C ALA A 68 12.63 0.96 -2.61
N TYR A 69 12.46 1.80 -1.59
CA TYR A 69 12.10 3.20 -1.81
C TYR A 69 13.23 3.95 -2.52
N GLN A 70 12.91 4.63 -3.61
CA GLN A 70 13.87 5.47 -4.35
C GLN A 70 13.83 6.94 -3.90
N ASN A 71 12.68 7.40 -3.40
CA ASN A 71 12.48 8.80 -3.01
C ASN A 71 12.49 8.92 -1.48
N GLU A 72 13.49 9.61 -0.95
CA GLU A 72 13.66 9.83 0.50
C GLU A 72 12.46 10.52 1.15
N LYS A 73 11.75 11.41 0.43
CA LYS A 73 10.53 12.04 0.93
C LYS A 73 9.43 11.02 1.18
N ILE A 74 9.33 9.99 0.34
CA ILE A 74 8.39 8.89 0.53
C ILE A 74 8.82 8.03 1.70
N THR A 75 10.12 7.75 1.84
CA THR A 75 10.67 7.02 2.99
C THR A 75 10.31 7.72 4.30
N GLN A 76 10.54 9.03 4.39
CA GLN A 76 10.20 9.79 5.60
C GLN A 76 8.69 9.84 5.86
N LEU A 77 7.89 10.12 4.84
CA LEU A 77 6.43 10.06 4.97
C LEU A 77 5.95 8.70 5.50
N LYS A 78 6.60 7.61 5.08
CA LYS A 78 6.29 6.26 5.55
C LYS A 78 6.73 6.02 6.98
N ILE A 79 7.89 6.52 7.37
CA ILE A 79 8.38 6.46 8.75
C ILE A 79 7.40 7.20 9.68
N ASP A 80 7.01 8.42 9.31
CA ASP A 80 6.16 9.30 10.13
C ASP A 80 4.74 8.75 10.33
N ASN A 81 4.15 8.15 9.29
CA ASN A 81 2.73 7.79 9.29
C ASN A 81 2.45 6.30 9.57
N ASN A 82 3.39 5.40 9.27
CA ASN A 82 3.19 3.97 9.54
C ASN A 82 3.54 3.63 11.00
N PRO A 83 2.59 3.15 11.85
CA PRO A 83 2.88 2.84 13.25
C PRO A 83 3.97 1.76 13.42
N PHE A 84 4.11 0.85 12.45
CA PHE A 84 5.16 -0.19 12.48
C PHE A 84 6.57 0.34 12.19
N ALA A 85 6.69 1.58 11.71
CA ALA A 85 7.98 2.23 11.44
C ALA A 85 8.41 3.20 12.55
N LYS A 86 7.70 3.21 13.70
CA LYS A 86 7.95 4.16 14.80
C LYS A 86 9.40 4.17 15.28
N GLY A 87 10.09 3.03 15.31
CA GLY A 87 11.50 2.93 15.72
C GLY A 87 12.50 3.69 14.84
N PHE A 88 12.10 4.10 13.64
CA PHE A 88 12.94 4.92 12.74
C PHE A 88 12.69 6.43 12.90
N ARG A 89 11.65 6.84 13.64
CA ARG A 89 11.29 8.27 13.83
C ARG A 89 12.30 8.99 14.71
N ASP A 90 12.69 8.37 15.82
CA ASP A 90 13.52 9.02 16.86
C ASP A 90 15.02 8.99 16.51
N THR A 91 15.44 8.08 15.63
CA THR A 91 16.84 7.96 15.16
C THR A 91 17.26 9.13 14.26
N GLY A 92 16.31 9.93 13.74
CA GLY A 92 16.58 11.16 12.98
C GLY A 92 17.03 12.35 13.84
N ALA A 93 16.84 12.31 15.16
CA ALA A 93 17.27 13.35 16.10
C ALA A 93 18.57 12.99 16.85
N GLY A 94 19.12 11.80 16.61
CA GLY A 94 20.40 11.38 17.17
C GLY A 94 21.55 11.74 16.24
N LYS A 95 22.05 12.98 16.32
CA LYS A 95 23.47 13.21 16.01
C LYS A 95 24.24 12.18 16.85
N ARG A 96 24.83 11.17 16.21
CA ARG A 96 25.94 10.42 16.79
C ARG A 96 27.04 11.44 17.04
N GLU A 97 27.06 12.04 18.21
CA GLU A 97 28.29 12.63 18.72
C GLU A 97 29.28 11.47 18.83
N LYS A 98 30.29 11.53 17.97
CA LYS A 98 31.49 10.70 18.10
C LYS A 98 32.07 10.99 19.49
N LYS A 99 32.19 9.96 20.30
CA LYS A 99 33.13 9.91 21.41
C LYS A 99 34.03 8.71 21.22
#